data_AF-A0AA51L1D3-F1
#
_entry.id   AF-A0AA51L1D3-F1
#
_cell.length_a   1.000
_cell.length_b   1.000
_cell.length_c   1.000
_cell.angle_alpha   90.00
_cell.angle_beta   90.00
_cell.angle_gamma   90.00
#
_symmetry.space_group_name_H-M   'P 1'
#
loop_
_entity.id
_entity.type
_entity.pdbx_description
1 polymer ?
#
loop_
_entity_poly.entity_id
_entity_poly.type
_entity_poly.pdbx_seq_one_letter_code
_entity_poly.pdbx_strand_id
1 'polypeptide(L)'
;MEFYTTAEISGVATFIDRNFERCVRDKLSKPSSQWISIEELCSIKELDLSNKNISSLDGLQYFLNLEKLNLSNNNITDLRLIDKLQNIKEINVTNNPICIKSYKEFIS
;
A
#
# COMPACT_ATOMS: atom_id res chain seq x y z
N MET A 1 -15.03 -12.07 10.62
CA MET A 1 -15.12 -10.86 11.45
C MET A 1 -13.77 -10.18 11.33
N GLU A 2 -13.69 -9.02 10.69
CA GLU A 2 -12.44 -8.24 10.64
C GLU A 2 -12.28 -7.54 12.00
N PHE A 3 -11.14 -7.71 12.66
CA PHE A 3 -10.83 -7.03 13.91
C PHE A 3 -10.09 -5.73 13.57
N TYR A 4 -10.77 -4.60 13.72
CA TYR A 4 -10.15 -3.28 13.59
C TYR A 4 -9.52 -2.87 14.93
N THR A 5 -8.39 -2.20 14.85
CA THR A 5 -7.72 -1.57 15.99
C THR A 5 -8.47 -0.33 16.45
N THR A 6 -8.28 0.09 17.71
CA THR A 6 -8.82 1.35 18.23
C THR A 6 -8.37 2.57 17.41
N ALA A 7 -7.19 2.50 16.78
CA ALA A 7 -6.68 3.53 15.88
C ALA A 7 -7.53 3.62 14.59
N GLU A 8 -7.81 2.49 13.95
CA GLU A 8 -8.64 2.43 12.75
C GLU A 8 -10.07 2.92 13.02
N ILE A 9 -10.65 2.53 14.16
CA ILE A 9 -11.98 3.02 14.60
C ILE A 9 -11.97 4.55 14.79
N SER A 10 -10.84 5.11 15.18
CA SER A 10 -10.66 6.57 15.34
C SER A 10 -10.31 7.28 14.03
N GLY A 11 -10.30 6.58 12.89
CA GLY A 11 -9.98 7.15 11.59
C GLY A 11 -8.48 7.36 11.35
N VAL A 12 -7.62 6.72 12.14
CA VAL A 12 -6.16 6.84 12.03
C VAL A 12 -5.58 5.65 11.27
N ALA A 13 -4.82 5.95 10.22
CA ALA A 13 -4.13 4.96 9.43
C ALA A 13 -2.84 4.50 10.12
N THR A 14 -2.56 3.20 10.03
CA THR A 14 -1.33 2.56 10.53
C THR A 14 -0.59 1.86 9.41
N PHE A 15 0.74 1.93 9.44
CA PHE A 15 1.61 1.31 8.44
C PHE A 15 2.64 0.44 9.16
N ILE A 16 2.83 -0.80 8.69
CA ILE A 16 3.89 -1.67 9.22
C ILE A 16 5.24 -1.31 8.59
N ASP A 17 5.24 -1.02 7.29
CA ASP A 17 6.43 -0.63 6.56
C ASP A 17 6.69 0.88 6.69
N ARG A 18 7.80 1.25 7.34
CA ARG A 18 8.18 2.65 7.55
C ARG A 18 8.51 3.40 6.27
N ASN A 19 9.00 2.71 5.24
CA ASN A 19 9.27 3.35 3.95
C ASN A 19 7.96 3.67 3.25
N PHE A 20 6.97 2.79 3.35
CA PHE A 20 5.62 3.07 2.86
C PHE A 20 5.02 4.26 3.61
N GLU A 21 5.02 4.24 4.95
CA GLU A 21 4.54 5.37 5.76
C GLU A 21 5.19 6.69 5.35
N ARG A 22 6.52 6.71 5.19
CA ARG A 22 7.26 7.91 4.79
C ARG A 22 6.83 8.42 3.42
N CYS A 23 6.67 7.54 2.43
CA CYS A 23 6.20 7.94 1.10
C CYS A 23 4.79 8.52 1.13
N VAL A 24 3.92 8.00 2.00
CA VAL A 24 2.58 8.54 2.21
C VAL A 24 2.68 9.93 2.82
N ARG A 25 3.45 10.11 3.90
CA ARG A 25 3.66 11.41 4.54
C ARG A 25 4.13 12.47 3.56
N ASP A 26 5.07 12.14 2.69
CA ASP A 26 5.60 13.07 1.68
C ASP A 26 4.55 13.54 0.66
N LYS A 27 3.42 12.83 0.53
CA LYS A 27 2.29 13.20 -0.33
C LYS A 27 1.19 14.00 0.38
N LEU A 28 1.21 14.03 1.71
CA LEU A 28 0.19 14.73 2.51
C LEU A 28 0.57 16.19 2.72
N SER A 29 -0.43 17.03 2.94
CA SER A 29 -0.21 18.47 3.22
C SER A 29 0.49 18.72 4.56
N LYS A 30 0.48 17.74 5.48
CA LYS A 30 1.08 17.84 6.81
C LYS A 30 1.96 16.61 7.12
N PRO A 31 3.14 16.49 6.50
CA PRO A 31 4.00 15.30 6.63
C PRO A 31 4.45 15.00 8.07
N SER A 32 4.56 16.04 8.91
CA SER A 32 5.02 15.98 10.30
C SER A 32 3.91 15.73 11.33
N SER A 33 2.64 15.60 10.90
CA SER A 33 1.54 15.27 11.80
C SER A 33 1.80 13.95 12.52
N GLN A 34 1.47 13.87 13.81
CA GLN A 34 1.63 12.62 14.56
C GLN A 34 0.82 11.47 13.93
N TRP A 35 -0.39 11.77 13.44
CA TRP A 35 -1.31 10.79 12.85
C TRP A 35 -1.59 11.10 11.38
N ILE A 36 -1.82 10.03 10.62
CA ILE A 36 -2.29 10.09 9.24
C ILE A 36 -3.79 9.77 9.27
N SER A 37 -4.63 10.68 8.78
CA SER A 37 -6.08 10.45 8.71
C SER A 37 -6.41 9.54 7.53
N ILE A 38 -7.27 8.54 7.74
CA ILE A 38 -7.79 7.66 6.67
C ILE A 38 -8.54 8.49 5.62
N GLU A 39 -9.22 9.57 6.03
CA GLU A 39 -9.95 10.45 5.11
C GLU A 39 -9.02 11.11 4.09
N GLU A 40 -7.82 11.54 4.51
CA GLU A 40 -6.82 12.11 3.60
C GLU A 40 -6.36 11.06 2.57
N LEU A 41 -6.19 9.81 2.99
CA LEU A 41 -5.80 8.71 2.09
C LEU A 41 -6.89 8.37 1.07
N CYS A 42 -8.17 8.51 1.46
CA CYS A 42 -9.29 8.32 0.55
C CYS A 42 -9.31 9.34 -0.61
N SER A 43 -8.61 10.47 -0.49
CA SER A 43 -8.51 11.45 -1.58
C SER A 43 -7.50 11.07 -2.67
N ILE A 44 -6.61 10.10 -2.41
CA ILE A 44 -5.51 9.73 -3.30
C ILE A 44 -6.00 8.74 -4.37
N LYS A 45 -5.84 9.13 -5.63
CA LYS A 45 -6.18 8.30 -6.81
C LYS A 45 -4.99 7.60 -7.45
N GLU A 46 -3.80 8.19 -7.33
CA GLU A 46 -2.59 7.65 -7.95
C GLU A 46 -1.45 7.64 -6.94
N LEU A 47 -0.82 6.48 -6.78
CA LEU A 47 0.19 6.25 -5.76
C LEU A 47 1.41 5.57 -6.38
N ASP A 48 2.44 6.36 -6.65
CA ASP A 48 3.78 5.86 -6.94
C ASP A 48 4.56 5.56 -5.66
N LEU A 49 4.95 4.29 -5.51
CA LEU A 49 5.77 3.70 -4.45
C LEU A 49 6.97 2.94 -5.04
N SER A 50 7.36 3.24 -6.28
CA SER A 50 8.46 2.54 -6.95
C SER A 50 9.82 2.86 -6.34
N ASN A 51 10.68 1.83 -6.27
CA ASN A 51 12.04 1.94 -5.74
C ASN A 51 12.11 2.52 -4.32
N LYS A 52 11.25 2.01 -3.42
CA LYS A 52 11.14 2.49 -2.04
C LYS A 52 11.55 1.46 -0.99
N ASN A 53 12.06 0.31 -1.42
CA ASN A 53 12.46 -0.78 -0.54
C ASN A 53 11.31 -1.23 0.39
N ILE A 54 10.08 -1.23 -0.13
CA ILE A 54 8.87 -1.64 0.58
C ILE A 54 8.74 -3.16 0.55
N SER A 55 8.32 -3.73 1.68
CA SER A 55 8.19 -5.18 1.89
C SER A 55 6.80 -5.59 2.38
N SER A 56 6.08 -4.71 3.09
CA SER A 56 4.70 -4.90 3.52
C SER A 56 3.79 -3.84 2.89
N LEU A 57 2.59 -4.26 2.49
CA LEU A 57 1.53 -3.40 1.96
C LEU A 57 0.48 -3.04 3.02
N ASP A 58 0.72 -3.35 4.30
CA ASP A 58 -0.18 -2.98 5.39
C ASP A 58 -0.34 -1.45 5.44
N GLY A 59 -1.59 -1.01 5.39
CA GLY A 59 -1.98 0.39 5.23
C GLY A 59 -2.52 0.71 3.83
N LEU A 60 -2.31 -0.18 2.85
CA LEU A 60 -2.85 -0.01 1.50
C LEU A 60 -4.38 -0.10 1.47
N GLN A 61 -5.00 -0.84 2.39
CA GLN A 61 -6.45 -0.99 2.49
C GLN A 61 -7.22 0.33 2.74
N TYR A 62 -6.54 1.38 3.20
CA TYR A 62 -7.15 2.68 3.47
C TYR A 62 -7.32 3.55 2.21
N PHE A 63 -6.70 3.18 1.09
CA PHE A 63 -6.72 3.96 -0.15
C PHE A 63 -7.94 3.60 -1.03
N LEU A 64 -9.14 3.85 -0.52
CA LEU A 64 -10.39 3.33 -1.08
C LEU A 64 -10.70 3.81 -2.51
N ASN A 65 -10.20 4.98 -2.91
CA ASN A 65 -10.40 5.55 -4.25
C ASN A 65 -9.16 5.43 -5.14
N LEU A 66 -8.19 4.57 -4.78
CA LEU A 66 -6.97 4.41 -5.57
C LEU A 66 -7.28 3.74 -6.91
N GLU A 67 -6.88 4.40 -8.00
CA GLU A 67 -7.08 3.95 -9.38
C GLU A 67 -5.78 3.44 -10.00
N LYS A 68 -4.62 3.99 -9.62
CA LYS A 68 -3.30 3.56 -10.13
C LYS A 68 -2.27 3.38 -9.02
N LEU A 69 -1.54 2.26 -9.05
CA LEU A 69 -0.53 1.91 -8.06
C LEU A 69 0.75 1.41 -8.73
N ASN A 70 1.86 2.09 -8.49
CA ASN A 70 3.19 1.64 -8.92
C ASN A 70 4.00 1.13 -7.73
N LEU A 71 4.22 -0.18 -7.67
CA LEU A 71 5.02 -0.90 -6.68
C LEU A 71 6.33 -1.44 -7.28
N SER A 72 6.72 -1.03 -8.47
CA SER A 72 7.90 -1.60 -9.15
C SER A 72 9.20 -1.41 -8.36
N ASN A 73 10.13 -2.35 -8.49
CA ASN A 73 11.43 -2.31 -7.83
C ASN A 73 11.31 -2.24 -6.29
N ASN A 74 10.57 -3.18 -5.70
CA ASN A 74 10.43 -3.32 -4.25
C ASN A 74 10.68 -4.79 -3.83
N ASN A 75 10.41 -5.11 -2.57
CA ASN A 75 10.59 -6.44 -2.00
C ASN A 75 9.25 -7.14 -1.73
N ILE A 76 8.25 -6.89 -2.57
CA ILE A 76 6.90 -7.43 -2.38
C ILE A 76 6.87 -8.92 -2.70
N THR A 77 6.35 -9.71 -1.76
CA THR A 77 6.27 -11.17 -1.84
C THR A 77 4.85 -11.72 -1.78
N ASP A 78 3.86 -10.84 -1.59
CA ASP A 78 2.45 -11.11 -1.38
C ASP A 78 1.62 -9.89 -1.83
N LEU A 79 0.51 -10.13 -2.52
CA LEU A 79 -0.39 -9.10 -3.06
C LEU A 79 -1.82 -9.20 -2.51
N ARG A 80 -2.09 -10.04 -1.49
CA ARG A 80 -3.44 -10.24 -0.93
C ARG A 80 -4.16 -8.94 -0.52
N LEU A 81 -3.41 -7.90 -0.12
CA LEU A 81 -3.99 -6.62 0.27
C LEU A 81 -4.46 -5.76 -0.92
N ILE A 82 -4.03 -6.08 -2.14
CA ILE A 82 -4.52 -5.42 -3.36
C ILE A 82 -6.01 -5.73 -3.58
N ASP A 83 -6.49 -6.91 -3.17
CA ASP A 83 -7.90 -7.30 -3.31
C ASP A 83 -8.86 -6.39 -2.52
N LYS A 84 -8.33 -5.56 -1.61
CA LYS A 84 -9.11 -4.57 -0.85
C LYS A 84 -9.31 -3.26 -1.62
N LEU A 85 -8.57 -3.03 -2.72
CA LEU A 85 -8.65 -1.81 -3.52
C LEU A 85 -9.75 -1.92 -4.57
N GLN A 86 -10.94 -1.46 -4.22
CA GLN A 86 -12.14 -1.64 -5.07
C GLN A 86 -12.10 -0.86 -6.39
N ASN A 87 -11.34 0.23 -6.46
CA ASN A 87 -11.30 1.14 -7.60
C ASN A 87 -10.04 1.01 -8.45
N ILE A 88 -9.18 0.02 -8.17
CA ILE A 88 -7.88 -0.11 -8.84
C ILE A 88 -8.07 -0.51 -10.30
N LYS A 89 -7.37 0.20 -11.20
CA LYS A 89 -7.42 -0.02 -12.65
C LYS A 89 -6.06 -0.43 -13.20
N GLU A 90 -4.99 0.07 -12.60
CA GLU A 90 -3.62 -0.16 -13.06
C GLU A 90 -2.69 -0.46 -11.89
N ILE A 91 -1.94 -1.56 -11.99
CA ILE A 91 -0.96 -1.97 -11.00
C ILE A 91 0.33 -2.35 -11.71
N ASN A 92 1.46 -1.77 -11.28
CA ASN A 92 2.79 -2.18 -11.70
C ASN A 92 3.54 -2.81 -10.52
N VAL A 93 3.83 -4.12 -10.61
CA VAL A 93 4.62 -4.87 -9.61
C VAL A 93 5.94 -5.39 -10.17
N THR A 94 6.39 -4.89 -11.33
CA THR A 94 7.64 -5.34 -11.97
C THR A 94 8.85 -5.25 -11.03
N ASN A 95 9.82 -6.15 -11.21
CA ASN A 95 11.01 -6.23 -10.36
C ASN A 95 10.70 -6.38 -8.86
N ASN A 96 9.75 -7.28 -8.54
CA ASN A 96 9.49 -7.73 -7.18
C ASN A 96 9.63 -9.26 -7.07
N PRO A 97 9.98 -9.80 -5.90
CA PRO A 97 10.03 -11.25 -5.67
C PRO A 97 8.75 -12.01 -6.03
N ILE A 98 7.55 -11.41 -5.87
CA ILE A 98 6.27 -12.04 -6.25
C ILE A 98 6.23 -12.44 -7.73
N CYS A 99 6.82 -11.67 -8.63
CA CYS A 99 6.87 -11.99 -10.07
C CYS A 99 7.66 -13.27 -10.36
N ILE A 100 8.65 -13.60 -9.52
CA ILE A 100 9.48 -14.79 -9.67
C ILE A 100 8.78 -16.01 -9.06
N LYS A 101 8.03 -15.83 -7.96
CA LYS A 101 7.27 -16.92 -7.33
C LYS A 101 6.23 -17.53 -8.26
N SER A 102 5.44 -16.69 -8.95
CA SER A 102 4.50 -17.19 -9.96
C SER A 102 5.18 -18.04 -11.01
N TYR A 103 6.42 -17.76 -11.41
CA TYR A 103 7.12 -18.57 -12.41
C TYR A 103 7.57 -19.94 -11.87
N LYS A 104 7.98 -20.04 -10.60
CA LYS A 104 8.51 -21.29 -10.02
C LYS A 104 7.43 -22.31 -9.66
N GLU A 105 6.22 -21.87 -9.30
CA GLU A 105 5.10 -22.76 -8.98
C GLU A 105 4.57 -23.52 -10.21
N PHE A 106 4.91 -23.12 -11.44
CA PHE A 106 4.52 -23.82 -12.67
C PHE A 106 5.52 -24.88 -13.17
N ILE A 107 6.72 -24.97 -12.59
CA ILE A 107 7.80 -25.88 -13.03
C ILE A 107 8.20 -26.91 -11.96
N SER A 108 7.33 -27.15 -10.98
CA SER A 108 7.43 -28.25 -10.00
C SER A 108 6.26 -29.22 -10.16
#